data_AF-A0A2M7TXV4-F1
#
_entry.id   AF-A0A2M7TXV4-F1
#
_cell.length_a   1.000
_cell.length_b   1.000
_cell.length_c   1.000
_cell.angle_alpha   90.00
_cell.angle_beta   90.00
_cell.angle_gamma   90.00
#
_symmetry.space_group_name_H-M   'P 1'
#
loop_
_entity.id
_entity.type
_entity.pdbx_description
1 polymer ?
#
loop_
_entity_poly.entity_id
_entity_poly.type
_entity_poly.pdbx_seq_one_letter_code
_entity_poly.pdbx_strand_id
1 'polypeptide(L)'
;MTVVSACEHPPGNPQVIKPGTRHQIAKTKAVEQKTQKLHHHLRATILLAPVAGLAAIVLITGLFFTLAHGSLTDIYVANLPVKATATLLELQRQINTAAKSYKISFKYSDGSSKSFPLTDTGVDVNVKQSAEDAKATINHSLVRRLQWWRPIHLPLATKLDHDKLEAFIANDATEVKLPPKDASLSIVNGKVVVSQAAQGSGSKVVNAEQAITSVVTDLQTKPIALKPAVLAAAITGHDLLSSQTKAQALVSQPVSFTIAGNAVTAK
;
A
#
# COMPACT_ATOMS: atom_id res chain seq x y z
N MET A 1 -5.17 -41.50 -24.09
CA MET A 1 -6.44 -40.77 -24.26
C MET A 1 -6.10 -39.49 -25.01
N THR A 2 -6.32 -39.47 -26.33
CA THR A 2 -7.52 -38.88 -26.99
C THR A 2 -7.27 -37.36 -27.20
N VAL A 3 -6.76 -36.93 -28.38
CA VAL A 3 -7.54 -36.35 -29.54
C VAL A 3 -7.76 -34.82 -29.30
N VAL A 4 -7.58 -33.85 -30.21
CA VAL A 4 -7.37 -33.78 -31.66
C VAL A 4 -7.15 -32.30 -32.08
N SER A 5 -6.55 -32.16 -33.27
CA SER A 5 -6.62 -31.12 -34.31
C SER A 5 -6.83 -29.63 -34.04
N ALA A 6 -5.91 -28.90 -34.68
CA ALA A 6 -6.07 -27.57 -35.26
C ALA A 6 -7.08 -27.54 -36.43
N CYS A 7 -7.73 -26.39 -36.63
CA CYS A 7 -8.32 -25.98 -37.90
C CYS A 7 -8.17 -24.46 -38.07
N GLU A 8 -7.34 -24.09 -39.04
CA GLU A 8 -7.36 -22.81 -39.76
C GLU A 8 -8.71 -22.61 -40.45
N HIS A 9 -9.14 -21.37 -40.71
CA HIS A 9 -9.93 -20.96 -41.89
C HIS A 9 -9.82 -19.43 -42.15
N PRO A 10 -10.06 -18.97 -43.40
CA PRO A 10 -9.28 -17.94 -44.10
C PRO A 10 -9.94 -16.54 -44.23
N PRO A 11 -9.24 -15.55 -44.85
CA PRO A 11 -9.77 -14.22 -45.17
C PRO A 11 -10.30 -14.09 -46.62
N GLY A 12 -11.30 -13.21 -46.83
CA GLY A 12 -11.82 -12.78 -48.14
C GLY A 12 -13.25 -12.24 -47.98
N ASN A 13 -13.77 -11.20 -48.63
CA ASN A 13 -13.44 -10.53 -49.89
C ASN A 13 -14.17 -9.16 -49.93
N PRO A 14 -13.76 -8.15 -50.73
CA PRO A 14 -14.31 -6.79 -50.74
C PRO A 14 -15.35 -6.51 -51.85
N GLN A 15 -16.09 -5.41 -51.65
CA GLN A 15 -16.62 -4.41 -52.61
C GLN A 15 -17.34 -4.88 -53.90
N VAL A 16 -18.61 -4.47 -54.09
CA VAL A 16 -19.12 -4.04 -55.42
C VAL A 16 -20.21 -2.96 -55.28
N ILE A 17 -19.95 -1.80 -55.89
CA ILE A 17 -20.88 -0.71 -56.20
C ILE A 17 -21.51 -1.00 -57.58
N LYS A 18 -22.79 -0.67 -57.81
CA LYS A 18 -23.22 -0.15 -59.14
C LYS A 18 -24.47 0.75 -59.09
N PRO A 19 -24.57 1.74 -60.00
CA PRO A 19 -25.55 2.83 -60.02
C PRO A 19 -26.68 2.59 -61.04
N GLY A 20 -27.68 3.48 -61.06
CA GLY A 20 -28.38 3.80 -62.32
C GLY A 20 -29.89 4.01 -62.26
N THR A 21 -30.28 5.29 -62.18
CA THR A 21 -31.18 5.98 -63.14
C THR A 21 -32.52 5.34 -63.47
N ARG A 22 -33.63 5.87 -62.94
CA ARG A 22 -34.89 5.99 -63.70
C ARG A 22 -35.75 7.19 -63.27
N HIS A 23 -36.00 8.03 -64.27
CA HIS A 23 -37.21 8.81 -64.50
C HIS A 23 -37.47 10.10 -63.71
N GLN A 24 -36.89 11.15 -64.30
CA GLN A 24 -37.58 12.40 -64.57
C GLN A 24 -38.93 12.18 -65.27
N ILE A 25 -40.04 12.08 -64.54
CA ILE A 25 -41.39 12.48 -65.00
C ILE A 25 -42.22 12.90 -63.77
N ALA A 26 -41.89 14.03 -63.14
CA ALA A 26 -42.76 14.60 -62.08
C ALA A 26 -42.54 16.09 -61.81
N LYS A 27 -41.87 16.82 -62.70
CA LYS A 27 -41.54 18.25 -62.50
C LYS A 27 -42.51 19.18 -63.25
N THR A 28 -43.82 18.99 -63.09
CA THR A 28 -44.82 19.97 -63.59
C THR A 28 -46.19 19.85 -62.92
N LYS A 29 -46.26 19.34 -61.67
CA LYS A 29 -47.43 19.48 -60.78
C LYS A 29 -47.04 19.75 -59.31
N ALA A 30 -45.76 19.98 -59.03
CA ALA A 30 -45.19 20.03 -57.68
C ALA A 30 -45.05 21.45 -57.07
N VAL A 31 -45.49 22.50 -57.79
CA VAL A 31 -45.32 23.90 -57.32
C VAL A 31 -46.61 24.45 -56.69
N GLU A 32 -47.80 24.02 -57.10
CA GLU A 32 -49.07 24.57 -56.57
C GLU A 32 -49.65 23.82 -55.35
N GLN A 33 -49.32 22.54 -55.14
CA GLN A 33 -49.77 21.82 -53.95
C GLN A 33 -48.87 22.04 -52.71
N LYS A 34 -47.68 22.63 -52.88
CA LYS A 34 -46.68 22.75 -51.82
C LYS A 34 -46.91 23.96 -50.91
N THR A 35 -47.63 24.99 -51.37
CA THR A 35 -47.93 26.21 -50.61
C THR A 35 -49.12 26.07 -49.66
N GLN A 36 -50.13 25.25 -49.99
CA GLN A 36 -51.27 25.01 -49.09
C GLN A 36 -50.95 24.03 -47.93
N LYS A 37 -50.09 23.03 -48.15
CA LYS A 37 -49.67 22.11 -47.07
C LYS A 37 -48.69 22.73 -46.07
N LEU A 38 -47.98 23.81 -46.44
CA LEU A 38 -46.98 24.44 -45.56
C LEU A 38 -47.64 25.18 -44.39
N HIS A 39 -48.81 25.81 -44.60
CA HIS A 39 -49.52 26.54 -43.54
C HIS A 39 -50.19 25.63 -42.50
N HIS A 40 -50.61 24.42 -42.88
CA HIS A 40 -51.19 23.47 -41.93
C HIS A 40 -50.12 22.73 -41.11
N HIS A 41 -48.95 22.43 -41.71
CA HIS A 41 -47.82 21.89 -40.94
C HIS A 41 -47.20 22.94 -40.00
N LEU A 42 -47.11 24.22 -40.38
CA LEU A 42 -46.54 25.24 -39.48
C LEU A 42 -47.40 25.49 -38.23
N ARG A 43 -48.73 25.39 -38.31
CA ARG A 43 -49.60 25.50 -37.13
C ARG A 43 -49.61 24.25 -36.24
N ALA A 44 -49.43 23.06 -36.81
CA ALA A 44 -49.31 21.82 -36.03
C ALA A 44 -47.93 21.64 -35.38
N THR A 45 -46.89 22.30 -35.89
CA THR A 45 -45.51 22.16 -35.36
C THR A 45 -45.22 23.11 -34.19
N ILE A 46 -46.01 24.19 -34.01
CA ILE A 46 -45.78 25.18 -32.94
C ILE A 46 -46.41 24.74 -31.59
N LEU A 47 -47.38 23.82 -31.58
CA LEU A 47 -47.99 23.31 -30.34
C LEU A 47 -47.39 22.00 -29.80
N LEU A 48 -46.48 21.35 -30.54
CA LEU A 48 -45.84 20.08 -30.14
C LEU A 48 -44.35 20.23 -29.75
N ALA A 49 -43.78 21.42 -29.87
CA ALA A 49 -42.41 21.71 -29.46
C ALA A 49 -42.17 21.77 -27.93
N PRO A 50 -43.10 22.21 -27.05
CA PRO A 50 -42.79 22.34 -25.63
C PRO A 50 -42.80 21.02 -24.84
N VAL A 51 -43.43 19.96 -25.37
CA VAL A 51 -43.55 18.66 -24.66
C VAL A 51 -42.27 17.82 -24.78
N ALA A 52 -41.58 17.87 -25.93
CA ALA A 52 -40.32 17.15 -26.12
C ALA A 52 -39.17 17.73 -25.26
N GLY A 53 -39.16 19.04 -25.04
CA GLY A 53 -38.15 19.70 -24.19
C GLY A 53 -38.27 19.31 -22.71
N LEU A 54 -39.50 19.20 -22.18
CA LEU A 54 -39.73 18.81 -20.78
C LEU A 54 -39.32 17.35 -20.51
N ALA A 55 -39.56 16.43 -21.45
CA ALA A 55 -39.14 15.04 -21.30
C ALA A 55 -37.61 14.89 -21.27
N ALA A 56 -36.88 15.66 -22.08
CA ALA A 56 -35.42 15.69 -22.05
C ALA A 56 -34.88 16.26 -20.73
N ILE A 57 -35.50 17.31 -20.19
CA ILE A 57 -35.11 17.88 -18.89
C ILE A 57 -35.38 16.89 -17.75
N VAL A 58 -36.52 16.17 -17.74
CA VAL A 58 -36.80 15.13 -16.73
C VAL A 58 -35.82 13.96 -16.83
N LEU A 59 -35.46 13.52 -18.03
CA LEU A 59 -34.43 12.49 -18.21
C LEU A 59 -33.05 12.97 -17.77
N ILE A 60 -32.65 14.19 -18.13
CA ILE A 60 -31.35 14.76 -17.73
C ILE A 60 -31.30 14.95 -16.21
N THR A 61 -32.33 15.53 -15.59
CA THR A 61 -32.41 15.72 -14.13
C THR A 61 -32.51 14.40 -13.38
N GLY A 62 -33.27 13.42 -13.86
CA GLY A 62 -33.37 12.09 -13.27
C GLY A 62 -32.03 11.33 -13.35
N LEU A 63 -31.36 11.37 -14.50
CA LEU A 63 -30.01 10.83 -14.67
C LEU A 63 -29.00 11.55 -13.77
N PHE A 64 -29.10 12.89 -13.65
CA PHE A 64 -28.23 13.66 -12.76
C PHE A 64 -28.50 13.32 -11.30
N PHE A 65 -29.76 13.08 -10.89
CA PHE A 65 -30.11 12.74 -9.51
C PHE A 65 -29.63 11.32 -9.16
N THR A 66 -29.77 10.35 -10.08
CA THR A 66 -29.24 8.99 -9.87
C THR A 66 -27.72 8.97 -9.87
N LEU A 67 -27.06 9.73 -10.76
CA LEU A 67 -25.60 9.90 -10.77
C LEU A 67 -25.09 10.73 -9.57
N ALA A 68 -25.87 11.65 -9.03
CA ALA A 68 -25.50 12.46 -7.88
C ALA A 68 -25.64 11.72 -6.55
N HIS A 69 -26.55 10.75 -6.46
CA HIS A 69 -26.77 9.94 -5.25
C HIS A 69 -25.97 8.63 -5.28
N GLY A 70 -25.76 8.03 -6.46
CA GLY A 70 -24.81 6.95 -6.67
C GLY A 70 -23.45 7.51 -7.02
N SER A 71 -22.61 7.80 -6.02
CA SER A 71 -21.19 8.08 -6.27
C SER A 71 -20.57 6.90 -7.01
N LEU A 72 -20.39 7.04 -8.32
CA LEU A 72 -19.73 6.04 -9.18
C LEU A 72 -18.22 5.96 -8.93
N THR A 73 -17.66 6.87 -8.12
CA THR A 73 -16.25 6.82 -7.75
C THR A 73 -15.99 5.66 -6.81
N ASP A 74 -15.08 4.77 -7.22
CA ASP A 74 -14.53 3.76 -6.31
C ASP A 74 -13.63 4.45 -5.28
N ILE A 75 -13.93 4.23 -4.00
CA ILE A 75 -13.21 4.82 -2.88
C ILE A 75 -12.54 3.67 -2.15
N TYR A 76 -11.22 3.79 -1.98
CA TYR A 76 -10.40 2.81 -1.31
C TYR A 76 -9.82 3.45 -0.05
N VAL A 77 -10.06 2.81 1.09
CA VAL A 77 -9.31 3.11 2.32
C VAL A 77 -8.24 2.04 2.44
N ALA A 78 -6.97 2.45 2.34
CA ALA A 78 -5.82 1.60 2.06
C ALA A 78 -6.00 0.87 0.72
N ASN A 79 -6.52 -0.36 0.78
CA ASN A 79 -6.87 -1.19 -0.37
C ASN A 79 -8.26 -1.84 -0.19
N LEU A 80 -9.09 -1.28 0.70
CA LEU A 80 -10.43 -1.75 1.00
C LEU A 80 -11.44 -0.94 0.21
N PRO A 81 -12.21 -1.56 -0.71
CA PRO A 81 -13.27 -0.86 -1.41
C PRO A 81 -14.37 -0.50 -0.40
N VAL A 82 -14.64 0.79 -0.27
CA VAL A 82 -15.70 1.31 0.61
C VAL A 82 -16.77 2.01 -0.22
N LYS A 83 -18.04 1.76 0.14
CA LYS A 83 -19.16 2.44 -0.51
C LYS A 83 -19.24 3.88 0.01
N ALA A 84 -19.44 4.85 -0.87
CA ALA A 84 -19.65 6.25 -0.48
C ALA A 84 -20.86 6.43 0.47
N THR A 85 -21.86 5.56 0.36
CA THR A 85 -23.06 5.54 1.21
C THR A 85 -22.84 4.87 2.56
N ALA A 86 -21.67 4.26 2.82
CA ALA A 86 -21.39 3.61 4.08
C ALA A 86 -21.49 4.60 5.26
N THR A 87 -22.09 4.12 6.34
CA THR A 87 -22.16 4.86 7.60
C THR A 87 -20.79 4.85 8.29
N LEU A 88 -20.54 5.80 9.19
CA LEU A 88 -19.27 5.84 9.95
C LEU A 88 -19.04 4.54 10.73
N LEU A 89 -20.09 3.97 11.34
CA LEU A 89 -20.01 2.71 12.07
C LEU A 89 -19.70 1.51 11.16
N GLU A 90 -20.26 1.50 9.95
CA GLU A 90 -19.97 0.46 8.96
C GLU A 90 -18.52 0.55 8.47
N LEU A 91 -18.02 1.76 8.19
CA LEU A 91 -16.61 1.99 7.84
C LEU A 91 -15.67 1.52 8.96
N GLN A 92 -15.96 1.88 10.20
CA GLN A 92 -15.17 1.41 11.36
C GLN A 92 -15.16 -0.11 11.45
N ARG A 93 -16.31 -0.77 11.26
CA ARG A 93 -16.40 -2.23 11.28
C ARG A 93 -15.58 -2.85 10.15
N GLN A 94 -15.69 -2.34 8.93
CA GLN A 94 -14.95 -2.85 7.76
C GLN A 94 -13.43 -2.68 7.96
N ILE A 95 -12.98 -1.50 8.37
CA ILE A 95 -11.56 -1.22 8.64
C ILE A 95 -11.04 -2.11 9.78
N ASN A 96 -11.80 -2.25 10.87
CA ASN A 96 -11.40 -3.11 12.00
C ASN A 96 -11.29 -4.59 11.59
N THR A 97 -12.27 -5.11 10.83
CA THR A 97 -12.21 -6.48 10.33
C THR A 97 -11.00 -6.69 9.44
N ALA A 98 -10.77 -5.77 8.50
CA ALA A 98 -9.62 -5.83 7.61
C ALA A 98 -8.30 -5.80 8.39
N ALA A 99 -8.13 -4.83 9.29
CA ALA A 99 -6.92 -4.69 10.11
C ALA A 99 -6.65 -5.94 10.98
N LYS A 100 -7.70 -6.55 11.57
CA LYS A 100 -7.56 -7.80 12.35
C LYS A 100 -7.20 -9.01 11.50
N SER A 101 -7.69 -9.06 10.26
CA SER A 101 -7.38 -10.16 9.33
C SER A 101 -6.05 -9.97 8.58
N TYR A 102 -5.52 -8.74 8.58
CA TYR A 102 -4.32 -8.39 7.85
C TYR A 102 -3.08 -9.02 8.48
N LYS A 103 -2.22 -9.54 7.62
CA LYS A 103 -0.91 -10.08 7.99
C LYS A 103 0.14 -9.43 7.12
N ILE A 104 1.20 -8.92 7.73
CA ILE A 104 2.37 -8.45 7.01
C ILE A 104 3.22 -9.66 6.61
N SER A 105 3.64 -9.72 5.35
CA SER A 105 4.46 -10.83 4.85
C SER A 105 5.88 -10.36 4.56
N PHE A 106 6.88 -11.16 4.94
CA PHE A 106 8.28 -10.94 4.62
C PHE A 106 8.78 -12.05 3.70
N LYS A 107 9.58 -11.68 2.70
CA LYS A 107 10.30 -12.61 1.84
C LYS A 107 11.77 -12.62 2.22
N TYR A 108 12.24 -13.77 2.70
CA TYR A 108 13.60 -13.98 3.19
C TYR A 108 14.56 -14.30 2.05
N SER A 109 15.86 -14.25 2.34
CA SER A 109 16.90 -14.45 1.33
C SER A 109 17.01 -15.91 0.84
N ASP A 110 16.56 -16.86 1.65
CA ASP A 110 16.40 -18.28 1.30
C ASP A 110 15.18 -18.56 0.39
N GLY A 111 14.38 -17.53 0.09
CA GLY A 111 13.16 -17.63 -0.71
C GLY A 111 11.91 -18.01 0.09
N SER A 112 12.06 -18.33 1.39
CA SER A 112 10.93 -18.58 2.28
C SER A 112 10.14 -17.30 2.52
N SER A 113 8.89 -17.45 2.97
CA SER A 113 8.05 -16.31 3.36
C SER A 113 7.37 -16.60 4.68
N LYS A 114 7.40 -15.63 5.58
CA LYS A 114 6.66 -15.67 6.85
C LYS A 114 5.68 -14.52 6.90
N SER A 115 4.56 -14.75 7.59
CA SER A 115 3.53 -13.72 7.74
C SER A 115 3.18 -13.54 9.20
N PHE A 116 3.08 -12.29 9.63
CA PHE A 116 2.86 -11.90 11.02
C PHE A 116 1.55 -11.11 11.12
N PRO A 117 0.72 -11.36 12.14
CA PRO A 117 -0.44 -10.51 12.40
C PRO A 117 0.03 -9.10 12.76
N LEU A 118 -0.82 -8.11 12.47
CA LEU A 118 -0.50 -6.71 12.73
C LEU A 118 -0.15 -6.43 14.20
N THR A 119 -0.77 -7.15 15.14
CA THR A 119 -0.55 -7.02 16.59
C THR A 119 0.89 -7.26 17.03
N ASP A 120 1.66 -8.03 16.25
CA ASP A 120 3.03 -8.40 16.61
C ASP A 120 4.03 -7.34 16.14
N THR A 121 3.60 -6.45 15.24
CA THR A 121 4.48 -5.46 14.58
C THR A 121 4.69 -4.19 15.40
N GLY A 122 3.91 -3.95 16.45
CA GLY A 122 3.89 -2.67 17.15
C GLY A 122 3.18 -1.53 16.40
N VAL A 123 2.51 -1.81 15.26
CA VAL A 123 1.70 -0.82 14.54
C VAL A 123 0.22 -1.11 14.73
N ASP A 124 -0.51 -0.17 15.32
CA ASP A 124 -1.95 -0.25 15.52
C ASP A 124 -2.71 0.65 14.55
N VAL A 125 -3.80 0.16 13.96
CA VAL A 125 -4.67 0.98 13.09
C VAL A 125 -5.63 1.80 13.96
N ASN A 126 -5.60 3.12 13.80
CA ASN A 126 -6.59 4.01 14.39
C ASN A 126 -7.88 3.97 13.56
N VAL A 127 -8.71 2.97 13.84
CA VAL A 127 -9.97 2.68 13.12
C VAL A 127 -10.90 3.89 13.09
N LYS A 128 -11.04 4.58 14.23
CA LYS A 128 -11.94 5.74 14.35
C LYS A 128 -11.48 6.89 13.47
N GLN A 129 -10.21 7.30 13.60
CA GLN A 129 -9.64 8.39 12.80
C GLN A 129 -9.67 8.06 11.31
N SER A 130 -9.28 6.84 10.92
CA SER A 130 -9.30 6.42 9.52
C SER A 130 -10.71 6.49 8.90
N ALA A 131 -11.74 6.11 9.67
CA ALA A 131 -13.12 6.18 9.23
C ALA A 131 -13.63 7.64 9.15
N GLU A 132 -13.21 8.51 10.07
CA GLU A 132 -13.52 9.93 10.06
C GLU A 132 -12.87 10.65 8.87
N ASP A 133 -11.58 10.39 8.60
CA ASP A 133 -10.83 10.92 7.45
C ASP A 133 -11.44 10.47 6.12
N ALA A 134 -11.82 9.18 6.05
CA ALA A 134 -12.55 8.64 4.91
C ALA A 134 -13.89 9.35 4.71
N LYS A 135 -14.69 9.52 5.77
CA LYS A 135 -16.00 10.15 5.67
C LYS A 135 -15.91 11.63 5.32
N ALA A 136 -14.94 12.34 5.89
CA ALA A 136 -14.66 13.73 5.55
C ALA A 136 -14.31 13.86 4.06
N THR A 137 -13.44 12.99 3.54
CA THR A 137 -13.09 13.00 2.11
C THR A 137 -14.30 12.73 1.21
N ILE A 138 -15.16 11.77 1.58
CA ILE A 138 -16.38 11.44 0.84
C ILE A 138 -17.37 12.62 0.80
N ASN A 139 -17.54 13.30 1.94
CA ASN A 139 -18.56 14.35 2.08
C ASN A 139 -18.15 15.68 1.43
N HIS A 140 -16.87 16.04 1.44
CA HIS A 140 -16.44 17.44 1.24
C HIS A 140 -16.11 17.86 -0.21
N SER A 141 -16.36 17.07 -1.25
CA SER A 141 -15.91 17.48 -2.58
C SER A 141 -16.88 17.18 -3.73
N LEU A 142 -17.69 18.20 -4.07
CA LEU A 142 -18.43 18.26 -5.34
C LEU A 142 -17.48 18.11 -6.55
N VAL A 143 -16.27 18.66 -6.46
CA VAL A 143 -15.24 18.51 -7.49
C VAL A 143 -14.79 17.05 -7.65
N ARG A 144 -14.60 16.31 -6.54
CA ARG A 144 -14.27 14.87 -6.61
C ARG A 144 -15.43 14.03 -7.13
N ARG A 145 -16.68 14.41 -6.86
CA ARG A 145 -17.84 13.75 -7.47
C ARG A 145 -17.83 13.86 -9.00
N LEU A 146 -17.28 14.95 -9.55
CA LEU A 146 -17.08 15.08 -10.99
C LEU A 146 -15.93 14.21 -11.50
N GLN A 147 -14.95 13.84 -10.67
CA GLN A 147 -13.82 12.97 -11.01
C GLN A 147 -14.13 11.48 -10.83
N TRP A 148 -15.33 11.05 -11.25
CA TRP A 148 -15.79 9.66 -11.06
C TRP A 148 -14.89 8.61 -11.71
N TRP A 149 -14.11 8.99 -12.72
CA TRP A 149 -13.16 8.12 -13.42
C TRP A 149 -11.86 7.85 -12.65
N ARG A 150 -11.61 8.54 -11.53
CA ARG A 150 -10.35 8.42 -10.79
C ARG A 150 -10.61 7.83 -9.40
N PRO A 151 -10.14 6.60 -9.13
CA PRO A 151 -10.20 6.02 -7.80
C PRO A 151 -9.51 6.91 -6.76
N ILE A 152 -10.13 7.01 -5.58
CA ILE A 152 -9.56 7.75 -4.45
C ILE A 152 -8.95 6.73 -3.49
N HIS A 153 -7.65 6.86 -3.23
CA HIS A 153 -6.95 6.05 -2.24
C HIS A 153 -6.67 6.91 -1.00
N LEU A 154 -7.09 6.43 0.17
CA LEU A 154 -6.89 7.10 1.45
C LEU A 154 -6.10 6.19 2.38
N PRO A 155 -4.94 6.61 2.89
CA PRO A 155 -4.18 5.78 3.82
C PRO A 155 -4.92 5.63 5.16
N LEU A 156 -4.67 4.54 5.86
CA LEU A 156 -5.11 4.36 7.25
C LEU A 156 -4.29 5.25 8.18
N ALA A 157 -4.96 5.86 9.15
CA ALA A 157 -4.29 6.47 10.29
C ALA A 157 -3.75 5.35 11.20
N THR A 158 -2.47 5.40 11.53
CA THR A 158 -1.79 4.40 12.39
C THR A 158 -1.24 5.04 13.65
N LYS A 159 -1.04 4.22 14.68
CA LYS A 159 -0.32 4.53 15.92
C LYS A 159 0.85 3.56 16.04
N LEU A 160 2.01 4.06 16.44
CA LEU A 160 3.23 3.26 16.56
C LEU A 160 3.60 3.10 18.03
N ASP A 161 3.90 1.87 18.41
CA ASP A 161 4.62 1.50 19.62
C ASP A 161 6.08 1.23 19.21
N HIS A 162 6.94 2.23 19.41
CA HIS A 162 8.31 2.20 18.91
C HIS A 162 9.13 1.04 19.48
N ASP A 163 8.97 0.75 20.78
CA ASP A 163 9.71 -0.33 21.44
C ASP A 163 9.32 -1.71 20.89
N LYS A 164 8.01 -1.95 20.69
CA LYS A 164 7.54 -3.19 20.07
C LYS A 164 7.95 -3.31 18.61
N LEU A 165 7.89 -2.21 17.87
CA LEU A 165 8.28 -2.20 16.46
C LEU A 165 9.78 -2.46 16.31
N GLU A 166 10.63 -1.86 17.14
CA GLU A 166 12.07 -2.12 17.14
C GLU A 166 12.37 -3.58 17.50
N ALA A 167 11.73 -4.13 18.53
CA ALA A 167 11.86 -5.53 18.90
C ALA A 167 11.42 -6.47 17.76
N PHE A 168 10.30 -6.18 17.10
CA PHE A 168 9.83 -6.93 15.95
C PHE A 168 10.82 -6.85 14.77
N ILE A 169 11.38 -5.67 14.49
CA ILE A 169 12.37 -5.49 13.43
C ILE A 169 13.63 -6.31 13.71
N ALA A 170 14.09 -6.32 14.96
CA ALA A 170 15.27 -7.06 15.38
C ALA A 170 15.06 -8.58 15.28
N ASN A 171 13.88 -9.08 15.68
CA ASN A 171 13.61 -10.52 15.76
C ASN A 171 13.12 -11.14 14.44
N ASP A 172 12.25 -10.43 13.72
CA ASP A 172 11.48 -11.01 12.60
C ASP A 172 11.80 -10.38 11.25
N ALA A 173 12.15 -9.09 11.22
CA ALA A 173 12.54 -8.38 9.99
C ALA A 173 14.05 -8.41 9.70
N THR A 174 14.82 -9.14 10.50
CA THR A 174 16.26 -9.37 10.34
C THR A 174 16.55 -10.86 10.30
N GLU A 175 17.26 -11.29 9.26
CA GLU A 175 17.71 -12.66 9.08
C GLU A 175 19.21 -12.72 9.35
N VAL A 176 19.62 -13.46 10.37
CA VAL A 176 21.04 -13.62 10.73
C VAL A 176 21.60 -14.87 10.09
N LYS A 177 22.57 -14.73 9.18
CA LYS A 177 23.28 -15.85 8.56
C LYS A 177 24.58 -16.17 9.29
N LEU A 178 25.34 -15.14 9.63
CA LEU A 178 26.51 -15.21 10.50
C LEU A 178 26.31 -14.17 11.61
N PRO A 179 26.20 -14.57 12.88
CA PRO A 179 26.00 -13.62 13.96
C PRO A 179 27.20 -12.67 14.06
N PRO A 180 26.98 -11.37 14.33
CA PRO A 180 28.08 -10.49 14.68
C PRO A 180 28.70 -10.96 16.00
N LYS A 181 30.01 -10.76 16.14
CA LYS A 181 30.73 -11.06 17.37
C LYS A 181 31.09 -9.77 18.06
N ASP A 182 30.60 -9.62 19.28
CA ASP A 182 30.95 -8.48 20.12
C ASP A 182 32.42 -8.50 20.50
N ALA A 183 32.97 -7.30 20.66
CA ALA A 183 34.27 -7.14 21.30
C ALA A 183 34.19 -7.68 22.73
N SER A 184 35.27 -8.28 23.21
CA SER A 184 35.34 -8.78 24.57
C SER A 184 36.67 -8.44 25.22
N LEU A 185 36.66 -8.37 26.55
CA LEU A 185 37.83 -8.11 27.38
C LEU A 185 38.10 -9.36 28.21
N SER A 186 39.32 -9.86 28.18
CA SER A 186 39.78 -10.98 29.00
C SER A 186 41.12 -10.66 29.66
N ILE A 187 41.44 -11.38 30.73
CA ILE A 187 42.75 -11.30 31.39
C ILE A 187 43.46 -12.63 31.16
N VAL A 188 44.60 -12.59 30.48
CA VAL A 188 45.40 -13.78 30.16
C VAL A 188 46.82 -13.53 30.65
N ASN A 189 47.29 -14.34 31.59
CA ASN A 189 48.62 -14.24 32.20
C ASN A 189 48.94 -12.83 32.73
N GLY A 190 48.01 -12.26 33.51
CA GLY A 190 48.16 -10.92 34.09
C GLY A 190 48.05 -9.75 33.10
N LYS A 191 47.76 -10.01 31.82
CA LYS A 191 47.58 -8.97 30.80
C LYS A 191 46.12 -8.87 30.40
N VAL A 192 45.61 -7.64 30.34
CA VAL A 192 44.29 -7.36 29.77
C VAL A 192 44.38 -7.42 28.25
N VAL A 193 43.63 -8.34 27.64
CA VAL A 193 43.56 -8.54 26.19
C VAL A 193 42.16 -8.18 25.72
N VAL A 194 42.08 -7.39 24.64
CA VAL A 194 40.81 -7.04 23.98
C VAL A 194 40.69 -7.86 22.70
N SER A 195 39.66 -8.71 22.62
CA SER A 195 39.25 -9.34 21.38
C SER A 195 38.39 -8.34 20.59
N GLN A 196 38.80 -8.05 19.36
CA GLN A 196 38.08 -7.09 18.51
C GLN A 196 36.72 -7.64 18.08
N ALA A 197 35.76 -6.75 17.91
CA ALA A 197 34.47 -7.07 17.32
C ALA A 197 34.63 -7.56 15.88
N ALA A 198 33.76 -8.48 15.46
CA ALA A 198 33.68 -8.94 14.09
C ALA A 198 32.27 -8.71 13.54
N GLN A 199 32.19 -8.20 12.31
CA GLN A 199 30.93 -7.99 11.63
C GLN A 199 30.26 -9.34 11.31
N GLY A 200 28.96 -9.38 11.49
CA GLY A 200 28.11 -10.48 11.04
C GLY A 200 27.63 -10.25 9.61
N SER A 201 26.93 -11.24 9.07
CA SER A 201 26.24 -11.14 7.79
C SER A 201 24.82 -11.64 7.90
N GLY A 202 23.93 -11.05 7.13
CA GLY A 202 22.53 -11.40 7.16
C GLY A 202 21.75 -10.70 6.07
N SER A 203 20.45 -10.60 6.29
CA SER A 203 19.55 -9.79 5.47
C SER A 203 18.66 -8.97 6.38
N LYS A 204 18.31 -7.75 5.98
CA LYS A 204 17.38 -6.89 6.72
C LYS A 204 16.48 -6.12 5.77
N VAL A 205 15.38 -5.61 6.28
CA VAL A 205 14.55 -4.66 5.55
C VAL A 205 15.21 -3.29 5.54
N VAL A 206 15.33 -2.68 4.36
CA VAL A 206 15.85 -1.31 4.21
C VAL A 206 14.79 -0.34 4.73
N ASN A 207 15.18 0.54 5.66
CA ASN A 207 14.26 1.47 6.35
C ASN A 207 13.04 0.74 6.93
N ALA A 208 13.30 -0.31 7.72
CA ALA A 208 12.28 -1.27 8.16
C ALA A 208 11.04 -0.61 8.78
N GLU A 209 11.20 0.39 9.66
CA GLU A 209 10.08 1.15 10.23
C GLU A 209 9.20 1.79 9.14
N GLN A 210 9.79 2.51 8.19
CA GLN A 210 9.05 3.15 7.09
C GLN A 210 8.39 2.12 6.17
N ALA A 211 9.10 1.02 5.86
CA ALA A 211 8.58 -0.03 4.99
C ALA A 211 7.37 -0.72 5.64
N ILE A 212 7.47 -1.09 6.92
CA ILE A 212 6.39 -1.73 7.68
C ILE A 212 5.20 -0.78 7.81
N THR A 213 5.44 0.47 8.23
CA THR A 213 4.35 1.45 8.37
C THR A 213 3.65 1.72 7.05
N SER A 214 4.39 1.88 5.94
CA SER A 214 3.81 2.11 4.62
C SER A 214 2.97 0.94 4.11
N VAL A 215 3.39 -0.31 4.32
CA VAL A 215 2.56 -1.46 3.90
C VAL A 215 1.31 -1.59 4.76
N VAL A 216 1.38 -1.24 6.05
CA VAL A 216 0.24 -1.27 6.96
C VAL A 216 -0.76 -0.14 6.63
N THR A 217 -0.28 1.09 6.41
CA THR A 217 -1.14 2.23 6.08
C THR A 217 -1.95 2.00 4.81
N ASP A 218 -1.41 1.20 3.88
CA ASP A 218 -2.02 0.88 2.60
C ASP A 218 -2.60 -0.55 2.53
N LEU A 219 -2.52 -1.33 3.62
CA LEU A 219 -2.88 -2.76 3.67
C LEU A 219 -2.34 -3.56 2.47
N GLN A 220 -1.09 -3.32 2.11
CA GLN A 220 -0.47 -3.97 0.95
C GLN A 220 -0.26 -5.45 1.24
N THR A 221 -0.63 -6.30 0.30
CA THR A 221 -0.44 -7.77 0.40
C THR A 221 0.91 -8.24 -0.14
N LYS A 222 1.66 -7.33 -0.78
CA LYS A 222 2.96 -7.64 -1.36
C LYS A 222 3.99 -7.87 -0.24
N PRO A 223 4.71 -9.01 -0.23
CA PRO A 223 5.72 -9.25 0.78
C PRO A 223 6.85 -8.22 0.75
N ILE A 224 7.31 -7.80 1.93
CA ILE A 224 8.51 -6.98 2.09
C ILE A 224 9.73 -7.89 1.90
N ALA A 225 10.57 -7.58 0.91
CA ALA A 225 11.78 -8.36 0.65
C ALA A 225 12.93 -7.90 1.57
N LEU A 226 13.54 -8.85 2.26
CA LEU A 226 14.80 -8.63 2.96
C LEU A 226 15.92 -8.52 1.93
N LYS A 227 16.88 -7.62 2.20
CA LYS A 227 18.07 -7.44 1.35
C LYS A 227 19.33 -7.80 2.14
N PRO A 228 20.34 -8.39 1.48
CA PRO A 228 21.62 -8.68 2.12
C PRO A 228 22.19 -7.43 2.82
N ALA A 229 22.66 -7.62 4.04
CA ALA A 229 23.21 -6.56 4.86
C ALA A 229 24.32 -7.08 5.78
N VAL A 230 25.27 -6.19 6.08
CA VAL A 230 26.26 -6.39 7.13
C VAL A 230 25.60 -6.09 8.47
N LEU A 231 25.81 -6.98 9.46
CA LEU A 231 25.30 -6.81 10.82
C LEU A 231 26.44 -6.31 11.71
N ALA A 232 26.23 -5.19 12.37
CA ALA A 232 27.21 -4.62 13.28
C ALA A 232 27.20 -5.39 14.61
N ALA A 233 28.36 -5.47 15.26
CA ALA A 233 28.44 -5.87 16.65
C ALA A 233 27.78 -4.83 17.54
N ALA A 234 27.15 -5.28 18.64
CA ALA A 234 26.54 -4.40 19.62
C ALA A 234 27.62 -3.70 20.47
N ILE A 235 28.73 -4.39 20.74
CA ILE A 235 29.86 -3.85 21.49
C ILE A 235 31.09 -3.83 20.59
N THR A 236 31.68 -2.66 20.45
CA THR A 236 32.92 -2.44 19.71
C THR A 236 34.13 -2.35 20.64
N GLY A 237 35.34 -2.45 20.08
CA GLY A 237 36.57 -2.26 20.87
C GLY A 237 36.66 -0.88 21.52
N HIS A 238 36.06 0.14 20.90
CA HIS A 238 36.01 1.50 21.46
C HIS A 238 35.21 1.56 22.76
N ASP A 239 34.08 0.83 22.82
CA ASP A 239 33.21 0.79 24.00
C ASP A 239 33.90 0.13 25.21
N LEU A 240 34.94 -0.68 24.96
CA LEU A 240 35.70 -1.37 25.99
C LEU A 240 36.88 -0.56 26.53
N LEU A 241 37.24 0.60 25.97
CA LEU A 241 38.44 1.34 26.35
C LEU A 241 38.46 1.71 27.84
N SER A 242 37.36 2.25 28.37
CA SER A 242 37.29 2.61 29.79
C SER A 242 37.42 1.40 30.71
N SER A 243 36.83 0.27 30.31
CA SER A 243 36.87 -0.98 31.07
C SER A 243 38.26 -1.61 30.99
N GLN A 244 38.94 -1.50 29.85
CA GLN A 244 40.31 -1.92 29.66
C GLN A 244 41.26 -1.16 30.58
N THR A 245 41.16 0.17 30.65
CA THR A 245 42.00 0.97 31.56
C THR A 245 41.78 0.59 33.02
N LYS A 246 40.52 0.43 33.45
CA LYS A 246 40.19 0.00 34.82
C LYS A 246 40.73 -1.39 35.13
N ALA A 247 40.52 -2.35 34.24
CA ALA A 247 41.04 -3.70 34.40
C ALA A 247 42.58 -3.69 34.44
N GLN A 248 43.22 -2.90 33.58
CA GLN A 248 44.68 -2.81 33.52
C GLN A 248 45.24 -2.21 34.81
N ALA A 249 44.59 -1.18 35.37
CA ALA A 249 44.97 -0.60 36.65
C ALA A 249 44.86 -1.62 37.78
N LEU A 250 43.78 -2.41 37.83
CA LEU A 250 43.57 -3.44 38.86
C LEU A 250 44.60 -4.57 38.79
N VAL A 251 44.88 -5.11 37.60
CA VAL A 251 45.87 -6.20 37.45
C VAL A 251 47.31 -5.73 37.66
N SER A 252 47.57 -4.43 37.62
CA SER A 252 48.90 -3.86 37.88
C SER A 252 49.13 -3.56 39.36
N GLN A 253 48.13 -3.75 40.24
CA GLN A 253 48.30 -3.54 41.67
C GLN A 253 49.07 -4.72 42.28
N PRO A 254 50.17 -4.47 43.01
CA PRO A 254 50.87 -5.51 43.72
C PRO A 254 50.00 -6.06 44.84
N VAL A 255 50.02 -7.38 45.02
CA VAL A 255 49.33 -8.04 46.12
C VAL A 255 50.39 -8.43 47.15
N SER A 256 50.33 -7.78 48.31
CA SER A 256 51.20 -8.09 49.44
C SER A 256 50.48 -9.01 50.43
N PHE A 257 51.13 -10.09 50.82
CA PHE A 257 50.65 -11.02 51.86
C PHE A 257 51.77 -11.30 52.85
N THR A 258 51.40 -11.55 54.11
CA THR A 258 52.36 -11.86 55.17
C THR A 258 52.31 -13.35 55.49
N ILE A 259 53.45 -14.04 55.42
CA ILE A 259 53.58 -15.45 55.75
C ILE A 259 54.62 -15.59 56.86
N ALA A 260 54.21 -16.09 58.03
CA ALA A 260 55.08 -16.27 59.20
C ALA A 260 55.85 -14.99 59.62
N GLY A 261 55.19 -13.83 59.54
CA GLY A 261 55.80 -12.53 59.88
C GLY A 261 56.65 -11.90 58.77
N ASN A 262 56.87 -12.59 57.64
CA ASN A 262 57.59 -12.04 56.49
C ASN A 262 56.61 -11.53 55.43
N ALA A 263 56.79 -10.28 54.98
CA ALA A 263 56.02 -9.71 53.89
C ALA A 263 56.52 -10.23 52.54
N VAL A 264 55.62 -10.84 51.76
CA VAL A 264 55.86 -11.28 50.38
C VAL A 264 54.97 -10.43 49.48
N THR A 265 55.53 -9.83 48.43
CA THR A 265 54.78 -9.06 47.45
C THR A 265 54.83 -9.76 46.11
N ALA A 266 53.67 -10.23 45.64
CA ALA A 266 53.52 -10.70 44.29
C ALA A 266 53.18 -9.51 43.38
N LYS A 267 53.92 -9.40 42.27
CA LYS A 267 53.59 -8.50 41.17
C LYS A 267 52.83 -9.25 40.09
#